data_AF-A0A6G7C3C0-F1
#
_entry.id   AF-A0A6G7C3C0-F1
#
_cell.length_a   1.000
_cell.length_b   1.000
_cell.length_c   1.000
_cell.angle_alpha   90.00
_cell.angle_beta   90.00
_cell.angle_gamma   90.00
#
_symmetry.space_group_name_H-M   'P 1'
#
loop_
_entity.id
_entity.type
_entity.pdbx_description
1 polymer ?
#
loop_
_entity_poly.entity_id
_entity_poly.type
_entity_poly.pdbx_seq_one_letter_code
_entity_poly.pdbx_strand_id
1 'polypeptide(L)'
;MNTELTPIIEAILRAIAVDEIYQWTYTCDGKKYQMLQINRLSNTAIRCIDPLGAINKIIKNHPDLYVKIHFTHEVQKKLDQGLVRTYLIYQSENRIYQNPAQEIPLLLPQYTPAEIIEKTRSYIDQEKSKIRSFIDGHFFYLDSKNHAHAAFMLHQAIELSLRTAEKLLLNDDRKSHSLRGTIGYLKTFDSKLAKLIYSEDEKKALEKIDEAYIGYRYNQDYTIDESLLETAYQIAINALNWIYDYSNLLFEEIREQLTPKQIEHGEIEKFKNNIAIYNKYNCNSSYRDLILNTLELYCTPSLVACFGYHSDHHKYNSLLQNNKEEQITHAYYLFIAYDSLNTDLTNLQQKTMDLLPKNVSLTLIKEETAYFIKQLSKSHPFFLSLMKVGDIWFQNATIENLALDSIAVPQLDLEYARKQWHNRYNNAHCIYYAFEDNWTLSVEAGYHSLSQVLEQTCLGVINTILQYKPQTVGLPFLMNLCRLIVPEAHATFCLDNTDHIKLFKEIIKAQQEFRYNANYKGDPSAIIRLQELTKLFIERCNKEMEDYFEKTVIC
;
A
#
# COMPACT_ATOMS: atom_id res chain seq x y z
N MET A 1 -18.61 22.20 9.77
CA MET A 1 -17.21 22.25 9.31
C MET A 1 -16.54 23.48 9.88
N ASN A 2 -15.35 23.35 10.47
CA ASN A 2 -14.47 24.51 10.72
C ASN A 2 -14.01 25.00 9.34
N THR A 3 -14.49 26.15 8.89
CA THR A 3 -14.25 26.72 7.56
C THR A 3 -12.77 26.94 7.22
N GLU A 4 -11.89 26.92 8.22
CA GLU A 4 -10.44 27.14 8.06
C GLU A 4 -9.66 25.91 7.57
N LEU A 5 -10.11 24.68 7.83
CA LEU A 5 -9.34 23.47 7.50
C LEU A 5 -9.69 22.86 6.14
N THR A 6 -10.85 23.21 5.57
CA THR A 6 -11.31 22.64 4.30
C THR A 6 -10.29 22.78 3.16
N PRO A 7 -9.64 23.94 2.92
CA PRO A 7 -8.65 24.08 1.86
C PRO A 7 -7.41 23.19 2.06
N ILE A 8 -7.01 22.96 3.31
CA ILE A 8 -5.87 22.11 3.66
C ILE A 8 -6.22 20.65 3.38
N ILE A 9 -7.40 20.20 3.82
CA ILE A 9 -7.92 18.85 3.55
C ILE A 9 -7.98 18.61 2.03
N GLU A 10 -8.53 19.55 1.27
CA GLU A 10 -8.59 19.46 -0.21
C GLU A 10 -7.21 19.35 -0.86
N ALA A 11 -6.21 20.09 -0.35
CA ALA A 11 -4.84 19.98 -0.85
C ALA A 11 -4.22 18.61 -0.52
N ILE A 12 -4.48 18.08 0.68
CA ILE A 12 -4.02 16.74 1.11
C ILE A 12 -4.62 15.65 0.22
N LEU A 13 -5.94 15.68 0.00
CA LEU A 13 -6.66 14.68 -0.81
C LEU A 13 -6.27 14.70 -2.30
N ARG A 14 -5.72 15.81 -2.79
CA ARG A 14 -5.12 15.89 -4.13
C ARG A 14 -3.70 15.34 -4.18
N ALA A 15 -2.95 15.48 -3.09
CA ALA A 15 -1.56 15.06 -3.03
C ALA A 15 -1.40 13.55 -2.75
N ILE A 16 -2.30 12.95 -1.96
CA ILE A 16 -2.19 11.56 -1.53
C ILE A 16 -3.55 10.86 -1.47
N ALA A 17 -3.57 9.55 -1.71
CA ALA A 17 -4.72 8.69 -1.41
C ALA A 17 -4.87 8.53 0.10
N VAL A 18 -6.08 8.76 0.60
CA VAL A 18 -6.43 8.79 2.03
C VAL A 18 -7.71 8.00 2.24
N ASP A 19 -7.73 7.15 3.27
CA ASP A 19 -8.94 6.43 3.68
C ASP A 19 -9.78 7.30 4.60
N GLU A 20 -9.18 7.84 5.66
CA GLU A 20 -9.88 8.63 6.66
C GLU A 20 -9.00 9.76 7.20
N ILE A 21 -9.62 10.86 7.61
CA ILE A 21 -8.93 11.93 8.35
C ILE A 21 -9.72 12.20 9.62
N TYR A 22 -9.01 12.17 10.74
CA TYR A 22 -9.52 12.54 12.05
C TYR A 22 -8.85 13.83 12.51
N GLN A 23 -9.66 14.78 12.98
CA GLN A 23 -9.20 15.98 13.66
C GLN A 23 -9.33 15.77 15.16
N TRP A 24 -8.22 15.88 15.86
CA TRP A 24 -8.19 15.88 17.32
C TRP A 24 -7.59 17.19 17.83
N THR A 25 -8.20 17.76 18.85
CA THR A 25 -7.68 18.97 19.50
C THR A 25 -7.50 18.71 20.98
N TYR A 26 -6.36 19.11 21.52
CA TYR A 26 -6.12 19.00 22.95
C TYR A 26 -5.46 20.24 23.50
N THR A 27 -5.72 20.49 24.78
CA THR A 27 -5.18 21.63 25.49
C THR A 27 -4.18 21.11 26.51
N CYS A 28 -2.95 21.59 26.45
CA CYS A 28 -1.93 21.33 27.47
C CYS A 28 -1.26 22.66 27.83
N ASP A 29 -1.08 22.91 29.14
CA ASP A 29 -0.46 24.13 29.65
C ASP A 29 -1.07 25.44 29.11
N GLY A 30 -2.41 25.45 28.92
CA GLY A 30 -3.15 26.61 28.39
C GLY A 30 -2.98 26.86 26.88
N LYS A 31 -2.21 26.04 26.17
CA LYS A 31 -2.07 26.07 24.70
C LYS A 31 -2.96 25.02 24.06
N LYS A 32 -3.62 25.38 22.96
CA LYS A 32 -4.46 24.48 22.18
C LYS A 32 -3.69 23.98 20.96
N TYR A 33 -3.60 22.66 20.83
CA TYR A 33 -2.96 21.99 19.71
C TYR A 33 -4.02 21.39 18.80
N GLN A 34 -3.84 21.50 17.48
CA GLN A 34 -4.68 20.84 16.49
C GLN A 34 -3.87 19.75 15.80
N MET A 35 -4.39 18.53 15.79
CA MET A 35 -3.75 17.36 15.19
C MET A 35 -4.65 16.72 14.15
N LEU A 36 -4.11 16.46 12.96
CA LEU A 36 -4.75 15.65 11.93
C LEU A 36 -4.11 14.27 11.89
N GLN A 37 -4.94 13.25 11.89
CA GLN A 37 -4.55 11.84 11.84
C GLN A 37 -5.10 11.28 10.54
N ILE A 38 -4.20 10.99 9.61
CA ILE A 38 -4.52 10.62 8.23
C ILE A 38 -4.25 9.13 8.07
N ASN A 39 -5.31 8.35 7.86
CA ASN A 39 -5.24 6.92 7.61
C ASN A 39 -5.09 6.64 6.12
N ARG A 40 -4.29 5.63 5.78
CA ARG A 40 -4.07 5.19 4.40
C ARG A 40 -4.04 3.67 4.32
N LEU A 41 -4.53 3.12 3.21
CA LEU A 41 -4.39 1.71 2.88
C LEU A 41 -3.00 1.42 2.28
N SER A 42 -2.46 0.23 2.58
CA SER A 42 -1.22 -0.40 2.07
C SER A 42 0.02 -0.32 2.96
N ASN A 43 0.44 -1.48 3.49
CA ASN A 43 1.66 -1.62 4.29
C ASN A 43 2.90 -2.08 3.51
N THR A 44 2.91 -1.95 2.19
CA THR A 44 4.08 -2.33 1.38
C THR A 44 4.46 -1.24 0.40
N ALA A 45 5.31 -0.33 0.89
CA ALA A 45 6.28 0.47 0.16
C ALA A 45 5.77 1.45 -0.92
N ILE A 46 5.69 2.73 -0.52
CA ILE A 46 6.25 3.93 -1.19
C ILE A 46 6.39 3.82 -2.72
N ARG A 47 5.49 4.52 -3.42
CA ARG A 47 5.80 5.29 -4.64
C ARG A 47 5.15 6.69 -4.66
N CYS A 48 4.71 7.19 -3.51
CA CYS A 48 4.67 8.64 -3.33
C CYS A 48 6.02 9.01 -2.75
N ILE A 49 6.85 9.74 -3.51
CA ILE A 49 8.27 9.98 -3.22
C ILE A 49 8.50 10.56 -1.81
N ASP A 50 7.50 11.23 -1.21
CA ASP A 50 7.49 11.63 0.20
C ASP A 50 6.09 12.16 0.61
N PRO A 51 5.16 11.31 1.12
CA PRO A 51 3.83 11.75 1.54
C PRO A 51 3.90 12.82 2.64
N LEU A 52 4.82 12.65 3.61
CA LEU A 52 5.01 13.60 4.69
C LEU A 52 5.57 14.92 4.16
N GLY A 53 6.50 14.89 3.21
CA GLY A 53 7.03 16.09 2.55
C GLY A 53 5.98 16.84 1.74
N ALA A 54 5.10 16.13 1.03
CA ALA A 54 3.97 16.75 0.33
C ALA A 54 3.03 17.46 1.30
N ILE A 55 2.66 16.80 2.41
CA ILE A 55 1.83 17.40 3.46
C ILE A 55 2.54 18.55 4.15
N ASN A 56 3.80 18.41 4.51
CA ASN A 56 4.59 19.46 5.18
C ASN A 56 4.67 20.74 4.33
N LYS A 57 4.70 20.62 3.00
CA LYS A 57 4.59 21.78 2.09
C LYS A 57 3.21 22.43 2.16
N ILE A 58 2.14 21.64 2.23
CA ILE A 58 0.76 22.12 2.34
C ILE A 58 0.54 22.86 3.67
N ILE A 59 1.02 22.30 4.78
CA ILE A 59 0.81 22.87 6.13
C ILE A 59 1.87 23.88 6.55
N LYS A 60 2.83 24.23 5.68
CA LYS A 60 3.96 25.13 6.01
C LYS A 60 3.53 26.46 6.63
N ASN A 61 2.38 26.98 6.24
CA ASN A 61 1.82 28.25 6.72
C ASN A 61 0.87 28.08 7.94
N HIS A 62 0.77 26.87 8.49
CA HIS A 62 -0.10 26.51 9.61
C HIS A 62 0.73 25.89 10.75
N PRO A 63 1.51 26.68 11.50
CA PRO A 63 2.46 26.17 12.50
C PRO A 63 1.79 25.47 13.70
N ASP A 64 0.51 25.75 13.95
CA ASP A 64 -0.27 25.15 15.04
C ASP A 64 -0.97 23.84 14.65
N LEU A 65 -0.83 23.43 13.38
CA LEU A 65 -1.42 22.22 12.82
C LEU A 65 -0.36 21.12 12.70
N TYR A 66 -0.53 20.06 13.48
CA TYR A 66 0.32 18.89 13.45
C TYR A 66 -0.35 17.80 12.63
N VAL A 67 0.37 17.16 11.72
CA VAL A 67 -0.19 16.09 10.89
C VAL A 67 0.57 14.80 11.11
N LYS A 68 -0.17 13.71 11.23
CA LYS A 68 0.35 12.35 11.30
C LYS A 68 -0.29 11.49 10.24
N ILE A 69 0.54 10.64 9.64
CA ILE A 69 0.11 9.65 8.67
C ILE A 69 0.29 8.29 9.31
N HIS A 70 -0.77 7.50 9.29
CA HIS A 70 -0.78 6.13 9.77
C HIS A 70 -1.31 5.21 8.68
N PHE A 71 -0.90 3.95 8.72
CA PHE A 71 -1.64 2.93 8.00
C PHE A 71 -2.83 2.45 8.82
N THR A 72 -3.95 2.18 8.16
CA THR A 72 -5.21 1.80 8.83
C THR A 72 -5.03 0.60 9.76
N HIS A 73 -4.24 -0.41 9.36
CA HIS A 73 -3.95 -1.58 10.21
C HIS A 73 -3.04 -1.27 11.43
N GLU A 74 -2.14 -0.28 11.34
CA GLU A 74 -1.32 0.14 12.49
C GLU A 74 -2.23 0.75 13.56
N VAL A 75 -3.20 1.56 13.13
CA VAL A 75 -4.22 2.14 14.00
C VAL A 75 -5.10 1.04 14.59
N GLN A 76 -5.56 0.08 13.78
CA GLN A 76 -6.36 -1.05 14.25
C GLN A 76 -5.62 -1.82 15.34
N LYS A 77 -4.34 -2.14 15.13
CA LYS A 77 -3.50 -2.82 16.13
C LYS A 77 -3.42 -2.03 17.44
N LYS A 78 -3.30 -0.70 17.38
CA LYS A 78 -3.27 0.17 18.56
C LYS A 78 -4.61 0.17 19.31
N LEU A 79 -5.72 0.16 18.58
CA LEU A 79 -7.06 0.03 19.15
C LEU A 79 -7.25 -1.34 19.83
N ASP A 80 -6.80 -2.41 19.19
CA ASP A 80 -6.88 -3.78 19.72
C ASP A 80 -6.03 -3.94 21.00
N GLN A 81 -4.86 -3.28 21.04
CA GLN A 81 -4.00 -3.17 22.22
C GLN A 81 -4.60 -2.31 23.35
N GLY A 82 -5.71 -1.62 23.10
CA GLY A 82 -6.39 -0.79 24.09
C GLY A 82 -5.65 0.51 24.40
N LEU A 83 -4.90 1.06 23.45
CA LEU A 83 -4.28 2.38 23.60
C LEU A 83 -5.38 3.45 23.55
N VAL A 84 -5.72 4.00 24.73
CA VAL A 84 -6.85 4.93 24.84
C VAL A 84 -6.68 6.22 24.05
N ARG A 85 -5.46 6.75 23.92
CA ARG A 85 -5.25 7.98 23.13
C ARG A 85 -5.67 7.75 21.68
N THR A 86 -5.38 6.56 21.13
CA THR A 86 -5.91 6.11 19.85
C THR A 86 -7.44 6.08 19.89
N TYR A 87 -8.02 5.42 20.88
CA TYR A 87 -9.48 5.31 21.01
C TYR A 87 -10.20 6.68 21.03
N LEU A 88 -9.69 7.64 21.81
CA LEU A 88 -10.26 9.00 21.91
C LEU A 88 -10.13 9.76 20.58
N ILE A 89 -9.01 9.63 19.87
CA ILE A 89 -8.78 10.28 18.58
C ILE A 89 -9.73 9.76 17.52
N TYR A 90 -9.90 8.44 17.42
CA TYR A 90 -10.63 7.79 16.33
C TYR A 90 -12.15 7.68 16.57
N GLN A 91 -12.68 8.39 17.56
CA GLN A 91 -14.13 8.52 17.73
C GLN A 91 -14.79 9.16 16.49
N SER A 92 -16.05 8.81 16.27
CA SER A 92 -16.82 9.26 15.10
C SER A 92 -16.94 10.78 14.99
N GLU A 93 -17.03 11.48 16.12
CA GLU A 93 -17.13 12.95 16.20
C GLU A 93 -15.86 13.68 15.76
N ASN A 94 -14.71 13.00 15.79
CA ASN A 94 -13.43 13.55 15.37
C ASN A 94 -13.16 13.29 13.88
N ARG A 95 -13.94 12.42 13.23
CA ARG A 95 -13.77 12.13 11.80
C ARG A 95 -14.25 13.30 10.95
N ILE A 96 -13.34 13.86 10.16
CA ILE A 96 -13.62 14.99 9.26
C ILE A 96 -13.65 14.59 7.78
N TYR A 97 -13.10 13.42 7.44
CA TYR A 97 -13.15 12.84 6.11
C TYR A 97 -13.18 11.32 6.20
N GLN A 98 -13.97 10.70 5.33
CA GLN A 98 -13.98 9.26 5.07
C GLN A 98 -14.11 9.07 3.56
N ASN A 99 -13.27 8.20 3.03
CA ASN A 99 -13.30 7.82 1.63
C ASN A 99 -14.50 6.91 1.37
N PRO A 100 -15.43 7.28 0.46
CA PRO A 100 -16.58 6.43 0.13
C PRO A 100 -16.19 5.10 -0.51
N ALA A 101 -14.98 5.00 -1.08
CA ALA A 101 -14.44 3.79 -1.70
C ALA A 101 -13.44 3.05 -0.78
N GLN A 102 -13.45 3.31 0.52
CA GLN A 102 -12.61 2.61 1.49
C GLN A 102 -12.94 1.12 1.52
N GLU A 103 -11.95 0.28 1.21
CA GLU A 103 -12.13 -1.18 1.18
C GLU A 103 -12.08 -1.82 2.58
N ILE A 104 -11.11 -1.40 3.39
CA ILE A 104 -10.96 -1.86 4.78
C ILE A 104 -11.30 -0.70 5.72
N PRO A 105 -12.50 -0.70 6.33
CA PRO A 105 -12.85 0.30 7.34
C PRO A 105 -12.03 0.10 8.61
N LEU A 106 -11.68 1.20 9.27
CA LEU A 106 -11.19 1.14 10.65
C LEU A 106 -12.35 0.72 11.56
N LEU A 107 -12.14 -0.35 12.33
CA LEU A 107 -13.16 -0.88 13.24
C LEU A 107 -12.87 -0.41 14.65
N LEU A 108 -13.68 0.53 15.12
CA LEU A 108 -13.62 0.97 16.51
C LEU A 108 -14.20 -0.13 17.42
N PRO A 109 -13.45 -0.65 18.40
CA PRO A 109 -13.99 -1.65 19.32
C PRO A 109 -15.14 -1.06 20.16
N GLN A 110 -16.19 -1.84 20.42
CA GLN A 110 -17.30 -1.42 21.28
C GLN A 110 -16.98 -1.69 22.76
N TYR A 111 -15.94 -1.04 23.28
CA TYR A 111 -15.59 -1.16 24.70
C TYR A 111 -16.38 -0.16 25.54
N THR A 112 -16.83 -0.61 26.71
CA THR A 112 -17.33 0.27 27.77
C THR A 112 -16.18 1.16 28.29
N PRO A 113 -16.49 2.35 28.86
CA PRO A 113 -15.47 3.20 29.48
C PRO A 113 -14.63 2.46 30.54
N ALA A 114 -15.25 1.53 31.29
CA ALA A 114 -14.56 0.71 32.28
C ALA A 114 -13.54 -0.24 31.64
N GLU A 115 -13.90 -0.93 30.55
CA GLU A 115 -12.99 -1.83 29.82
C GLU A 115 -11.82 -1.07 29.18
N ILE A 116 -12.07 0.16 28.68
CA ILE A 116 -11.00 1.02 28.15
C ILE A 116 -10.02 1.41 29.25
N ILE A 117 -10.53 1.83 30.42
CA ILE A 117 -9.69 2.15 31.58
C ILE A 117 -8.87 0.94 32.01
N GLU A 118 -9.48 -0.25 32.06
CA GLU A 118 -8.80 -1.48 32.46
C GLU A 118 -7.68 -1.86 31.47
N LYS A 119 -7.97 -1.88 30.16
CA LYS A 119 -6.96 -2.15 29.12
C LYS A 119 -5.82 -1.14 29.16
N THR A 120 -6.14 0.14 29.29
CA THR A 120 -5.16 1.22 29.38
C THR A 120 -4.28 1.06 30.61
N ARG A 121 -4.89 0.75 31.77
CA ARG A 121 -4.18 0.49 33.02
C ARG A 121 -3.23 -0.70 32.87
N SER A 122 -3.71 -1.80 32.31
CA SER A 122 -2.89 -2.98 32.05
C SER A 122 -1.68 -2.65 31.18
N TYR A 123 -1.87 -1.91 30.08
CA TYR A 123 -0.77 -1.44 29.23
C TYR A 123 0.23 -0.56 29.99
N ILE A 124 -0.25 0.46 30.70
CA ILE A 124 0.60 1.39 31.45
C ILE A 124 1.37 0.67 32.55
N ASP A 125 0.75 -0.27 33.26
CA ASP A 125 1.38 -1.03 34.34
C ASP A 125 2.46 -1.99 33.80
N GLN A 126 2.23 -2.61 32.63
CA GLN A 126 3.25 -3.40 31.93
C GLN A 126 4.46 -2.54 31.55
N GLU A 127 4.25 -1.36 30.96
CA GLU A 127 5.35 -0.48 30.58
C GLU A 127 6.10 0.06 31.81
N LYS A 128 5.38 0.48 32.86
CA LYS A 128 5.98 0.89 34.15
C LYS A 128 6.83 -0.23 34.75
N SER A 129 6.36 -1.48 34.72
CA SER A 129 7.12 -2.62 35.24
C SER A 129 8.42 -2.82 34.46
N LYS A 130 8.38 -2.74 33.12
CA LYS A 130 9.58 -2.87 32.29
C LYS A 130 10.59 -1.74 32.58
N ILE A 131 10.12 -0.50 32.68
CA ILE A 131 10.96 0.67 33.00
C ILE A 131 11.63 0.46 34.36
N ARG A 132 10.88 0.01 35.37
CA ARG A 132 11.42 -0.31 36.71
C ARG A 132 12.48 -1.40 36.66
N SER A 133 12.28 -2.48 35.91
CA SER A 133 13.30 -3.53 35.78
C SER A 133 14.61 -3.01 35.18
N PHE A 134 14.57 -2.03 34.26
CA PHE A 134 15.78 -1.37 33.78
C PHE A 134 16.43 -0.49 34.86
N ILE A 135 15.64 0.21 35.68
CA ILE A 135 16.15 0.98 36.82
C ILE A 135 16.79 0.06 37.87
N ASP A 136 16.16 -1.07 38.19
CA ASP A 136 16.71 -2.08 39.10
C ASP A 136 18.01 -2.67 38.54
N GLY A 137 18.05 -2.92 37.22
CA GLY A 137 19.25 -3.32 36.52
C GLY A 137 20.38 -2.29 36.63
N HIS A 138 20.07 -1.01 36.57
CA HIS A 138 21.05 0.06 36.79
C HIS A 138 21.73 -0.09 38.15
N PHE A 139 20.97 -0.26 39.24
CA PHE A 139 21.52 -0.44 40.59
C PHE A 139 22.38 -1.69 40.71
N PHE A 140 21.93 -2.81 40.13
CA PHE A 140 22.71 -4.06 40.12
C PHE A 140 24.11 -3.89 39.50
N TYR A 141 24.20 -3.17 38.37
CA TYR A 141 25.49 -2.91 37.72
C TYR A 141 26.30 -1.81 38.42
N LEU A 142 25.63 -0.86 39.05
CA LEU A 142 26.28 0.17 39.87
C LEU A 142 27.01 -0.48 41.07
N ASP A 143 26.34 -1.37 41.79
CA ASP A 143 26.91 -2.14 42.91
C ASP A 143 28.12 -2.99 42.47
N SER A 144 28.07 -3.49 41.24
CA SER A 144 29.16 -4.25 40.60
C SER A 144 30.28 -3.36 40.03
N LYS A 145 30.22 -2.03 40.24
CA LYS A 145 31.14 -1.01 39.70
C LYS A 145 31.25 -1.01 38.17
N ASN A 146 30.21 -1.49 37.51
CA ASN A 146 30.13 -1.56 36.05
C ASN A 146 29.31 -0.38 35.51
N HIS A 147 29.91 0.81 35.55
CA HIS A 147 29.21 2.06 35.23
C HIS A 147 28.73 2.12 33.78
N ALA A 148 29.44 1.48 32.86
CA ALA A 148 29.03 1.40 31.45
C ALA A 148 27.70 0.65 31.28
N HIS A 149 27.52 -0.49 31.95
CA HIS A 149 26.24 -1.22 31.90
C HIS A 149 25.16 -0.49 32.68
N ALA A 150 25.50 0.12 33.82
CA ALA A 150 24.56 0.94 34.58
C ALA A 150 24.02 2.12 33.75
N ALA A 151 24.86 2.75 32.92
CA ALA A 151 24.47 3.79 31.97
C ALA A 151 23.57 3.25 30.85
N PHE A 152 23.90 2.09 30.29
CA PHE A 152 23.06 1.43 29.28
C PHE A 152 21.65 1.12 29.81
N MET A 153 21.55 0.66 31.05
CA MET A 153 20.25 0.40 31.69
C MET A 153 19.42 1.67 31.87
N LEU A 154 20.05 2.78 32.27
CA LEU A 154 19.37 4.09 32.33
C LEU A 154 18.94 4.59 30.96
N HIS A 155 19.74 4.40 29.91
CA HIS A 155 19.32 4.72 28.54
C HIS A 155 18.01 4.00 28.19
N GLN A 156 17.94 2.68 28.43
CA GLN A 156 16.73 1.90 28.14
C GLN A 156 15.53 2.36 28.96
N ALA A 157 15.73 2.69 30.24
CA ALA A 157 14.67 3.22 31.11
C ALA A 157 14.12 4.57 30.58
N ILE A 158 15.00 5.50 30.18
CA ILE A 158 14.60 6.82 29.64
C ILE A 158 13.91 6.64 28.28
N GLU A 159 14.49 5.86 27.37
CA GLU A 159 13.94 5.59 26.03
C GLU A 159 12.52 5.03 26.12
N LEU A 160 12.32 4.02 26.98
CA LEU A 160 11.02 3.39 27.16
C LEU A 160 10.02 4.33 27.84
N SER A 161 10.47 5.16 28.79
CA SER A 161 9.62 6.16 29.43
C SER A 161 9.11 7.19 28.44
N LEU A 162 9.99 7.74 27.61
CA LEU A 162 9.64 8.74 26.61
C LEU A 162 8.75 8.17 25.50
N ARG A 163 8.98 6.93 25.05
CA ARG A 163 8.09 6.23 24.12
C ARG A 163 6.70 6.02 24.69
N THR A 164 6.62 5.68 25.98
CA THR A 164 5.33 5.56 26.68
C THR A 164 4.62 6.91 26.71
N ALA A 165 5.34 7.99 27.00
CA ALA A 165 4.79 9.35 26.97
C ALA A 165 4.26 9.76 25.58
N GLU A 166 5.00 9.47 24.51
CA GLU A 166 4.56 9.73 23.13
C GLU A 166 3.24 9.05 22.78
N LYS A 167 3.10 7.77 23.15
CA LYS A 167 1.88 6.99 22.90
C LYS A 167 0.69 7.54 23.68
N LEU A 168 0.88 7.82 24.97
CA LEU A 168 -0.18 8.29 25.85
C LEU A 168 -0.63 9.72 25.51
N LEU A 169 0.30 10.59 25.11
CA LEU A 169 0.01 12.00 24.81
C LEU A 169 -0.48 12.19 23.36
N LEU A 170 0.13 11.53 22.39
CA LEU A 170 0.04 11.92 20.97
C LEU A 170 -0.35 10.78 20.01
N ASN A 171 -0.57 9.55 20.50
CA ASN A 171 -0.75 8.36 19.66
C ASN A 171 0.44 8.11 18.69
N ASP A 172 1.65 8.53 19.07
CA ASP A 172 2.84 8.37 18.22
C ASP A 172 3.66 7.11 18.50
N ASP A 173 4.41 6.69 17.49
CA ASP A 173 5.41 5.60 17.56
C ASP A 173 6.68 5.97 16.79
N ARG A 174 7.34 7.05 17.19
CA ARG A 174 8.56 7.48 16.48
C ARG A 174 9.68 6.50 16.75
N LYS A 175 10.18 5.89 15.67
CA LYS A 175 11.36 5.01 15.68
C LYS A 175 12.64 5.86 15.71
N SER A 176 12.82 6.63 16.78
CA SER A 176 14.07 7.32 17.09
C SER A 176 14.73 6.66 18.29
N HIS A 177 16.06 6.56 18.25
CA HIS A 177 16.89 6.19 19.40
C HIS A 177 17.55 7.40 20.05
N SER A 178 17.38 8.62 19.51
CA SER A 178 17.90 9.83 20.13
C SER A 178 16.98 10.28 21.26
N LEU A 179 17.44 10.19 22.51
CA LEU A 179 16.70 10.70 23.66
C LEU A 179 16.53 12.21 23.57
N ARG A 180 17.59 12.93 23.17
CA ARG A 180 17.55 14.39 22.95
C ARG A 180 16.51 14.80 21.91
N GLY A 181 16.47 14.11 20.75
CA GLY A 181 15.48 14.39 19.71
C GLY A 181 14.05 14.10 20.18
N THR A 182 13.89 13.06 21.00
CA THR A 182 12.61 12.67 21.56
C THR A 182 12.07 13.71 22.55
N ILE A 183 12.87 14.09 23.55
CA ILE A 183 12.55 15.14 24.53
C ILE A 183 12.33 16.48 23.82
N GLY A 184 13.16 16.78 22.81
CA GLY A 184 13.04 17.99 21.99
C GLY A 184 11.71 18.13 21.26
N TYR A 185 11.02 17.03 20.97
CA TYR A 185 9.69 17.04 20.39
C TYR A 185 8.59 17.05 21.45
N LEU A 186 8.71 16.22 22.49
CA LEU A 186 7.72 16.15 23.58
C LEU A 186 7.60 17.47 24.35
N LYS A 187 8.69 18.22 24.50
CA LYS A 187 8.67 19.55 25.15
C LYS A 187 7.75 20.56 24.48
N THR A 188 7.42 20.36 23.19
CA THR A 188 6.47 21.21 22.46
C THR A 188 5.06 21.05 23.00
N PHE A 189 4.77 19.91 23.62
CA PHE A 189 3.44 19.43 23.94
C PHE A 189 3.16 19.31 25.44
N ASP A 190 4.20 19.24 26.27
CA ASP A 190 4.08 19.15 27.74
C ASP A 190 5.26 19.83 28.44
N SER A 191 4.96 20.77 29.34
CA SER A 191 5.97 21.55 30.05
C SER A 191 6.73 20.79 31.14
N LYS A 192 6.19 19.69 31.68
CA LYS A 192 6.92 18.82 32.63
C LYS A 192 7.96 17.99 31.87
N LEU A 193 7.62 17.45 30.71
CA LEU A 193 8.58 16.78 29.81
C LEU A 193 9.66 17.75 29.32
N ALA A 194 9.31 19.02 29.09
CA ALA A 194 10.27 20.07 28.76
C ALA A 194 11.32 20.30 29.87
N LYS A 195 10.95 20.07 31.13
CA LYS A 195 11.80 20.26 32.32
C LYS A 195 12.63 19.03 32.68
N LEU A 196 12.52 17.92 31.94
CA LEU A 196 13.38 16.76 32.16
C LEU A 196 14.87 17.09 31.95
N ILE A 197 15.16 18.11 31.14
CA ILE A 197 16.52 18.58 30.89
C ILE A 197 16.50 20.11 30.87
N TYR A 198 17.07 20.73 31.91
CA TYR A 198 17.14 22.18 32.04
C TYR A 198 18.58 22.66 32.22
N SER A 199 19.32 22.04 33.14
CA SER A 199 20.70 22.36 33.49
C SER A 199 21.72 21.83 32.47
N GLU A 200 22.92 22.42 32.47
CA GLU A 200 24.03 21.93 31.64
C GLU A 200 24.50 20.53 32.06
N ASP A 201 24.38 20.18 33.34
CA ASP A 201 24.77 18.85 33.83
C ASP A 201 23.78 17.77 33.38
N GLU A 202 22.46 18.05 33.37
CA GLU A 202 21.46 17.14 32.79
C GLU A 202 21.66 16.93 31.28
N LYS A 203 22.04 17.99 30.55
CA LYS A 203 22.37 17.88 29.12
C LYS A 203 23.58 16.98 28.90
N LYS A 204 24.66 17.21 29.64
CA LYS A 204 25.89 16.39 29.58
C LYS A 204 25.63 14.94 29.98
N ALA A 205 24.82 14.73 31.02
CA ALA A 205 24.42 13.40 31.45
C ALA A 205 23.66 12.68 30.34
N LEU A 206 22.65 13.31 29.73
CA LEU A 206 21.91 12.71 28.62
C LEU A 206 22.82 12.39 27.42
N GLU A 207 23.74 13.30 27.06
CA GLU A 207 24.70 13.06 25.97
C GLU A 207 25.58 11.83 26.27
N LYS A 208 26.06 11.69 27.51
CA LYS A 208 26.82 10.51 27.94
C LYS A 208 25.99 9.23 27.95
N ILE A 209 24.70 9.31 28.28
CA ILE A 209 23.80 8.14 28.26
C ILE A 209 23.44 7.74 26.82
N ASP A 210 23.20 8.71 25.92
CA ASP A 210 23.02 8.48 24.47
C ASP A 210 24.28 7.80 23.88
N GLU A 211 25.49 8.24 24.28
CA GLU A 211 26.75 7.59 23.92
C GLU A 211 26.82 6.13 24.39
N ALA A 212 26.27 5.80 25.58
CA ALA A 212 26.30 4.45 26.15
C ALA A 212 25.55 3.43 25.27
N TYR A 213 24.49 3.83 24.56
CA TYR A 213 23.71 2.95 23.69
C TYR A 213 24.55 2.31 22.57
N ILE A 214 25.46 3.08 21.98
CA ILE A 214 26.37 2.65 20.92
C ILE A 214 27.70 2.18 21.50
N GLY A 215 28.25 2.95 22.46
CA GLY A 215 29.55 2.75 23.07
C GLY A 215 29.67 1.40 23.77
N TYR A 216 28.67 0.99 24.54
CA TYR A 216 28.70 -0.29 25.25
C TYR A 216 28.77 -1.51 24.31
N ARG A 217 28.13 -1.44 23.13
CA ARG A 217 28.06 -2.58 22.20
C ARG A 217 29.27 -2.70 21.27
N TYR A 218 30.00 -1.60 21.04
CA TYR A 218 31.03 -1.53 20.00
C TYR A 218 32.34 -0.84 20.41
N ASN A 219 32.41 -0.20 21.57
CA ASN A 219 33.55 0.63 21.98
C ASN A 219 34.04 0.22 23.38
N GLN A 220 35.28 -0.26 23.47
CA GLN A 220 35.83 -0.79 24.73
C GLN A 220 36.20 0.30 25.76
N ASP A 221 36.20 1.58 25.35
CA ASP A 221 36.73 2.70 26.15
C ASP A 221 35.64 3.64 26.73
N TYR A 222 34.37 3.23 26.76
CA TYR A 222 33.31 4.07 27.33
C TYR A 222 33.44 4.21 28.85
N THR A 223 33.51 5.45 29.33
CA THR A 223 33.52 5.80 30.75
C THR A 223 32.51 6.89 31.05
N ILE A 224 31.93 6.83 32.26
CA ILE A 224 31.00 7.83 32.78
C ILE A 224 31.27 8.03 34.27
N ASP A 225 31.23 9.29 34.68
CA ASP A 225 31.37 9.69 36.08
C ASP A 225 30.11 9.36 36.86
N GLU A 226 30.27 8.96 38.13
CA GLU A 226 29.17 8.61 39.02
C GLU A 226 28.16 9.75 39.20
N SER A 227 28.64 11.02 39.20
CA SER A 227 27.78 12.20 39.30
C SER A 227 26.88 12.40 38.07
N LEU A 228 27.39 12.11 36.87
CA LEU A 228 26.60 12.16 35.63
C LEU A 228 25.61 11.00 35.57
N LEU A 229 26.01 9.83 36.09
CA LEU A 229 25.15 8.66 36.17
C LEU A 229 23.98 8.89 37.14
N GLU A 230 24.23 9.51 38.30
CA GLU A 230 23.18 9.93 39.26
C GLU A 230 22.24 10.96 38.63
N THR A 231 22.78 11.93 37.90
CA THR A 231 21.98 12.92 37.17
C THR A 231 21.07 12.24 36.15
N ALA A 232 21.59 11.27 35.40
CA ALA A 232 20.82 10.48 34.45
C ALA A 232 19.74 9.63 35.12
N TYR A 233 20.04 9.04 36.29
CA TYR A 233 19.06 8.33 37.09
C TYR A 233 17.90 9.24 37.49
N GLN A 234 18.19 10.48 37.89
CA GLN A 234 17.14 11.44 38.23
C GLN A 234 16.27 11.80 37.02
N ILE A 235 16.85 11.90 35.81
CA ILE A 235 16.08 12.07 34.56
C ILE A 235 15.15 10.87 34.32
N ALA A 236 15.65 9.64 34.51
CA ALA A 236 14.86 8.42 34.34
C ALA A 236 13.67 8.36 35.32
N ILE A 237 13.91 8.69 36.60
CA ILE A 237 12.87 8.75 37.62
C ILE A 237 11.85 9.85 37.32
N ASN A 238 12.29 11.04 36.90
CA ASN A 238 11.39 12.13 36.54
C ASN A 238 10.51 11.77 35.33
N ALA A 239 11.07 11.10 34.33
CA ALA A 239 10.32 10.60 33.18
C ALA A 239 9.30 9.52 33.58
N LEU A 240 9.67 8.59 34.46
CA LEU A 240 8.75 7.59 34.99
C LEU A 240 7.64 8.23 35.83
N ASN A 241 7.96 9.19 36.69
CA ASN A 241 7.01 9.93 37.52
C ASN A 241 6.00 10.70 36.65
N TRP A 242 6.44 11.26 35.52
CA TRP A 242 5.53 11.86 34.56
C TRP A 242 4.46 10.86 34.09
N ILE A 243 4.81 9.59 33.83
CA ILE A 243 3.85 8.55 33.43
C ILE A 243 2.85 8.27 34.55
N TYR A 244 3.30 8.27 35.81
CA TYR A 244 2.40 8.14 36.96
C TYR A 244 1.40 9.30 37.01
N ASP A 245 1.90 10.53 36.99
CA ASP A 245 1.07 11.74 37.04
C ASP A 245 0.07 11.78 35.89
N TYR A 246 0.56 11.59 34.66
CA TYR A 246 -0.24 11.71 33.45
C TYR A 246 -1.27 10.59 33.33
N SER A 247 -0.97 9.38 33.83
CA SER A 247 -1.93 8.28 33.81
C SER A 247 -3.23 8.61 34.55
N ASN A 248 -3.14 9.33 35.67
CA ASN A 248 -4.33 9.76 36.42
C ASN A 248 -5.14 10.79 35.63
N LEU A 249 -4.47 11.79 35.04
CA LEU A 249 -5.13 12.79 34.19
C LEU A 249 -5.83 12.15 32.99
N LEU A 250 -5.17 11.18 32.36
CA LEU A 250 -5.73 10.42 31.25
C LEU A 250 -6.96 9.61 31.67
N PHE A 251 -6.96 9.00 32.86
CA PHE A 251 -8.13 8.29 33.38
C PHE A 251 -9.31 9.24 33.66
N GLU A 252 -9.06 10.45 34.16
CA GLU A 252 -10.12 11.45 34.30
C GLU A 252 -10.62 11.92 32.93
N GLU A 253 -9.74 12.17 31.97
CA GLU A 253 -10.10 12.53 30.59
C GLU A 253 -11.02 11.47 29.97
N ILE A 254 -10.72 10.18 30.16
CA ILE A 254 -11.55 9.07 29.70
C ILE A 254 -12.95 9.13 30.32
N ARG A 255 -13.04 9.33 31.64
CA ARG A 255 -14.32 9.42 32.32
C ARG A 255 -15.11 10.62 31.80
N GLU A 256 -14.49 11.77 31.63
CA GLU A 256 -15.17 12.98 31.16
C GLU A 256 -15.65 12.90 29.70
N GLN A 257 -14.85 12.30 28.82
CA GLN A 257 -15.15 12.23 27.38
C GLN A 257 -16.06 11.04 27.01
N LEU A 258 -15.99 9.93 27.75
CA LEU A 258 -16.71 8.69 27.42
C LEU A 258 -17.89 8.39 28.36
N THR A 259 -18.14 9.19 29.41
CA THR A 259 -19.41 9.09 30.16
C THR A 259 -20.54 9.69 29.32
N PRO A 260 -21.73 9.05 29.25
CA PRO A 260 -22.85 9.59 28.47
C PRO A 260 -23.23 10.97 28.99
N LYS A 261 -22.91 12.02 28.24
CA LYS A 261 -23.59 13.31 28.43
C LYS A 261 -25.03 13.09 27.96
N GLN A 262 -26.01 13.38 28.81
CA GLN A 262 -27.40 13.53 28.37
C GLN A 262 -27.42 14.65 27.32
N ILE A 263 -27.35 14.25 26.05
CA ILE A 263 -27.56 15.11 24.91
C ILE A 263 -28.82 14.58 24.25
N GLU A 264 -29.82 15.44 24.23
CA GLU A 264 -31.07 15.29 23.50
C GLU A 264 -30.80 14.67 22.13
N HIS A 265 -31.68 13.76 21.71
CA HIS A 265 -31.71 13.18 20.37
C HIS A 265 -31.77 14.29 19.31
N GLY A 266 -30.60 14.76 18.91
CA GLY A 266 -30.35 15.50 17.70
C GLY A 266 -29.16 14.82 17.05
N GLU A 267 -29.42 13.92 16.12
CA GLU A 267 -28.43 13.40 15.18
C GLU A 267 -27.84 14.59 14.40
N ILE A 268 -26.86 15.27 14.97
CA ILE A 268 -26.00 16.16 14.22
C ILE A 268 -24.80 15.30 13.82
N GLU A 269 -24.99 14.48 12.79
CA GLU A 269 -23.89 13.92 12.02
C GLU A 269 -22.99 15.08 11.55
N LYS A 270 -21.89 15.33 12.27
CA LYS A 270 -20.86 16.27 11.81
C LYS A 270 -20.08 15.73 10.61
N PHE A 271 -20.20 14.45 10.30
CA PHE A 271 -19.72 13.85 9.07
C PHE A 271 -20.87 13.84 8.06
N LYS A 272 -21.00 14.90 7.25
CA LYS A 272 -21.61 14.66 5.95
C LYS A 272 -20.62 13.77 5.21
N ASN A 273 -21.05 12.59 4.77
CA ASN A 273 -20.33 11.82 3.77
C ASN A 273 -19.86 12.82 2.70
N ASN A 274 -18.56 13.07 2.63
CA ASN A 274 -17.99 14.20 1.87
C ASN A 274 -18.00 13.92 0.36
N ILE A 275 -19.05 13.25 -0.12
CA ILE A 275 -19.47 13.14 -1.52
C ILE A 275 -19.49 14.53 -2.17
N ALA A 276 -19.83 15.59 -1.42
CA ALA A 276 -19.79 16.96 -1.91
C ALA A 276 -18.37 17.52 -2.17
N ILE A 277 -17.37 17.17 -1.35
CA ILE A 277 -15.96 17.51 -1.62
C ILE A 277 -15.43 16.66 -2.77
N TYR A 278 -15.79 15.37 -2.76
CA TYR A 278 -15.46 14.40 -3.82
C TYR A 278 -15.97 14.84 -5.20
N ASN A 279 -17.29 15.06 -5.34
CA ASN A 279 -17.94 15.44 -6.60
C ASN A 279 -17.50 16.81 -7.14
N LYS A 280 -16.98 17.69 -6.28
CA LYS A 280 -16.62 19.06 -6.66
C LYS A 280 -15.17 19.18 -7.16
N TYR A 281 -14.27 18.30 -6.74
CA TYR A 281 -12.83 18.51 -6.91
C TYR A 281 -12.03 17.32 -7.45
N ASN A 282 -12.67 16.23 -7.86
CA ASN A 282 -12.03 15.02 -8.43
C ASN A 282 -10.82 14.55 -7.60
N CYS A 283 -11.00 14.47 -6.28
CA CYS A 283 -9.96 14.02 -5.35
C CYS A 283 -9.58 12.54 -5.61
N ASN A 284 -8.36 12.14 -5.27
CA ASN A 284 -7.88 10.76 -5.40
C ASN A 284 -8.55 9.83 -4.37
N SER A 285 -9.82 9.52 -4.58
CA SER A 285 -10.66 8.72 -3.69
C SER A 285 -10.60 7.22 -4.01
N SER A 286 -10.23 6.88 -5.24
CA SER A 286 -10.17 5.50 -5.71
C SER A 286 -8.90 5.27 -6.51
N TYR A 287 -8.53 4.00 -6.71
CA TYR A 287 -7.47 3.67 -7.65
C TYR A 287 -7.80 4.15 -9.08
N ARG A 288 -9.08 4.17 -9.46
CA ARG A 288 -9.54 4.76 -10.74
C ARG A 288 -9.10 6.22 -10.88
N ASP A 289 -9.42 7.07 -9.90
CA ASP A 289 -9.09 8.51 -9.96
C ASP A 289 -7.58 8.71 -10.00
N LEU A 290 -6.84 7.94 -9.20
CA LEU A 290 -5.39 7.99 -9.18
C LEU A 290 -4.77 7.57 -10.51
N ILE A 291 -5.31 6.51 -11.13
CA ILE A 291 -4.88 6.05 -12.46
C ILE A 291 -5.17 7.12 -13.51
N LEU A 292 -6.37 7.69 -13.54
CA LEU A 292 -6.75 8.74 -14.49
C LEU A 292 -5.83 9.96 -14.39
N ASN A 293 -5.68 10.50 -13.17
CA ASN A 293 -4.81 11.64 -12.91
C ASN A 293 -3.36 11.36 -13.32
N THR A 294 -2.88 10.13 -13.10
CA THR A 294 -1.53 9.72 -13.50
C THR A 294 -1.39 9.62 -15.02
N LEU A 295 -2.40 9.08 -15.71
CA LEU A 295 -2.40 8.96 -17.17
C LEU A 295 -2.39 10.33 -17.86
N GLU A 296 -3.14 11.30 -17.33
CA GLU A 296 -3.20 12.68 -17.85
C GLU A 296 -1.85 13.41 -17.80
N LEU A 297 -0.93 13.00 -16.91
CA LEU A 297 0.43 13.54 -16.87
C LEU A 297 1.26 13.15 -18.10
N TYR A 298 0.96 11.99 -18.69
CA TYR A 298 1.80 11.37 -19.72
C TYR A 298 1.15 11.31 -21.10
N CYS A 299 -0.17 11.44 -21.19
CA CYS A 299 -0.91 11.44 -22.44
C CYS A 299 -2.14 12.35 -22.36
N THR A 300 -2.71 12.69 -23.51
CA THR A 300 -4.03 13.31 -23.61
C THR A 300 -5.05 12.23 -23.99
N PRO A 301 -5.73 11.60 -23.00
CA PRO A 301 -6.71 10.58 -23.31
C PRO A 301 -7.95 11.20 -23.96
N SER A 302 -8.50 10.53 -24.96
CA SER A 302 -9.82 10.79 -25.53
C SER A 302 -10.86 9.80 -24.98
N LEU A 303 -10.41 8.61 -24.58
CA LEU A 303 -11.19 7.57 -23.92
C LEU A 303 -10.28 6.78 -22.97
N VAL A 304 -10.77 6.51 -21.76
CA VAL A 304 -10.22 5.50 -20.84
C VAL A 304 -11.37 4.59 -20.42
N ALA A 305 -11.24 3.30 -20.70
CA ALA A 305 -12.27 2.31 -20.39
C ALA A 305 -11.64 1.11 -19.66
N CYS A 306 -12.23 0.70 -18.55
CA CYS A 306 -11.88 -0.53 -17.85
C CYS A 306 -12.71 -1.69 -18.41
N PHE A 307 -12.02 -2.71 -18.92
CA PHE A 307 -12.67 -3.91 -19.48
C PHE A 307 -12.39 -5.17 -18.66
N GLY A 308 -11.64 -5.03 -17.58
CA GLY A 308 -11.36 -6.12 -16.66
C GLY A 308 -10.81 -5.59 -15.35
N TYR A 309 -11.21 -6.25 -14.27
CA TYR A 309 -10.71 -5.99 -12.93
C TYR A 309 -10.59 -7.30 -12.17
N HIS A 310 -9.50 -7.45 -11.44
CA HIS A 310 -9.25 -8.58 -10.58
C HIS A 310 -8.71 -8.10 -9.24
N SER A 311 -9.19 -8.65 -8.14
CA SER A 311 -8.70 -8.35 -6.80
C SER A 311 -8.49 -9.61 -5.98
N ASP A 312 -7.28 -9.77 -5.43
CA ASP A 312 -6.96 -10.89 -4.55
C ASP A 312 -6.79 -10.40 -3.12
N HIS A 313 -7.51 -11.03 -2.19
CA HIS A 313 -7.35 -10.79 -0.76
C HIS A 313 -6.69 -12.00 -0.10
N HIS A 314 -5.45 -11.85 0.34
CA HIS A 314 -4.71 -12.87 1.04
C HIS A 314 -4.71 -12.59 2.55
N LYS A 315 -5.42 -13.43 3.30
CA LYS A 315 -5.44 -13.41 4.77
C LYS A 315 -4.55 -14.53 5.32
N TYR A 316 -3.46 -14.16 5.99
CA TYR A 316 -2.57 -15.14 6.61
C TYR A 316 -2.88 -15.30 8.09
N ASN A 317 -3.37 -16.47 8.45
CA ASN A 317 -3.47 -16.90 9.84
C ASN A 317 -2.48 -18.03 10.08
N SER A 318 -1.38 -17.76 10.78
CA SER A 318 -0.46 -18.78 11.24
C SER A 318 -0.29 -18.69 12.74
N LEU A 319 -0.50 -19.80 13.45
CA LEU A 319 -0.25 -19.87 14.88
C LEU A 319 1.26 -19.96 15.21
N LEU A 320 2.10 -20.22 14.20
CA LEU A 320 3.55 -20.46 14.34
C LEU A 320 4.41 -19.36 13.72
N GLN A 321 3.83 -18.49 12.88
CA GLN A 321 4.49 -17.34 12.29
C GLN A 321 3.71 -16.10 12.69
N ASN A 322 4.39 -15.00 13.02
CA ASN A 322 3.74 -13.70 13.16
C ASN A 322 2.81 -13.48 11.97
N ASN A 323 1.53 -13.21 12.21
CA ASN A 323 0.53 -12.96 11.17
C ASN A 323 1.14 -12.11 10.06
N LYS A 324 1.32 -12.68 8.87
CA LYS A 324 1.58 -11.86 7.69
C LYS A 324 0.33 -11.02 7.49
N GLU A 325 0.51 -9.74 7.24
CA GLU A 325 -0.60 -8.81 7.15
C GLU A 325 -1.53 -9.16 6.00
N GLU A 326 -2.81 -8.81 6.15
CA GLU A 326 -3.78 -8.89 5.06
C GLU A 326 -3.28 -8.06 3.87
N GLN A 327 -3.11 -8.71 2.71
CA GLN A 327 -2.68 -8.06 1.49
C GLN A 327 -3.82 -8.14 0.47
N ILE A 328 -4.33 -6.98 0.08
CA ILE A 328 -5.25 -6.86 -1.06
C ILE A 328 -4.45 -6.32 -2.24
N THR A 329 -4.45 -7.07 -3.35
CA THR A 329 -3.89 -6.63 -4.64
C THR A 329 -5.01 -6.38 -5.64
N HIS A 330 -4.81 -5.40 -6.52
CA HIS A 330 -5.73 -4.99 -7.57
C HIS A 330 -5.03 -5.04 -8.91
N ALA A 331 -5.71 -5.56 -9.92
CA ALA A 331 -5.25 -5.57 -11.29
C ALA A 331 -6.32 -4.98 -12.19
N TYR A 332 -5.98 -3.86 -12.84
CA TYR A 332 -6.85 -3.18 -13.79
C TYR A 332 -6.39 -3.44 -15.22
N TYR A 333 -7.36 -3.75 -16.08
CA TYR A 333 -7.17 -3.95 -17.51
C TYR A 333 -7.88 -2.83 -18.24
N LEU A 334 -7.11 -1.86 -18.73
CA LEU A 334 -7.64 -0.63 -19.31
C LEU A 334 -7.32 -0.54 -20.79
N PHE A 335 -8.28 -0.01 -21.52
CA PHE A 335 -8.11 0.48 -22.87
C PHE A 335 -8.01 2.01 -22.84
N ILE A 336 -7.05 2.56 -23.59
CA ILE A 336 -6.87 4.01 -23.75
C ILE A 336 -6.84 4.35 -25.24
N ALA A 337 -7.73 5.27 -25.65
CA ALA A 337 -7.57 6.02 -26.89
C ALA A 337 -6.93 7.37 -26.56
N TYR A 338 -5.84 7.74 -27.24
CA TYR A 338 -5.11 8.99 -26.96
C TYR A 338 -4.92 9.85 -28.23
N ASP A 339 -4.91 11.17 -28.05
CA ASP A 339 -4.66 12.15 -29.11
C ASP A 339 -3.17 12.53 -29.20
N SER A 340 -2.49 12.66 -28.05
CA SER A 340 -1.06 12.96 -27.98
C SER A 340 -0.37 12.27 -26.80
N LEU A 341 0.93 12.06 -26.94
CA LEU A 341 1.80 11.43 -25.95
C LEU A 341 2.93 12.38 -25.56
N ASN A 342 3.08 12.61 -24.25
CA ASN A 342 4.18 13.40 -23.69
C ASN A 342 5.37 12.51 -23.27
N THR A 343 5.29 11.20 -23.51
CA THR A 343 6.30 10.20 -23.21
C THR A 343 6.43 9.19 -24.34
N ASP A 344 7.53 8.44 -24.37
CA ASP A 344 7.65 7.23 -25.18
C ASP A 344 6.50 6.26 -24.86
N LEU A 345 5.77 5.88 -25.92
CA LEU A 345 4.70 4.89 -25.95
C LEU A 345 5.05 3.65 -25.15
N THR A 346 6.27 3.15 -25.30
CA THR A 346 6.74 1.89 -24.72
C THR A 346 6.73 1.91 -23.19
N ASN A 347 6.83 3.10 -22.58
CA ASN A 347 7.00 3.30 -21.15
C ASN A 347 5.74 3.78 -20.41
N LEU A 348 4.63 4.08 -21.10
CA LEU A 348 3.42 4.66 -20.48
C LEU A 348 2.92 3.84 -19.29
N GLN A 349 2.70 2.52 -19.49
CA GLN A 349 2.23 1.64 -18.42
C GLN A 349 3.16 1.64 -17.21
N GLN A 350 4.47 1.50 -17.44
CA GLN A 350 5.45 1.47 -16.34
C GLN A 350 5.50 2.81 -15.61
N LYS A 351 5.52 3.94 -16.33
CA LYS A 351 5.50 5.28 -15.73
C LYS A 351 4.24 5.54 -14.92
N THR A 352 3.09 5.07 -15.39
CA THR A 352 1.85 5.13 -14.62
C THR A 352 1.95 4.27 -13.36
N MET A 353 2.38 3.02 -13.48
CA MET A 353 2.63 2.14 -12.33
C MET A 353 3.72 2.67 -11.37
N ASP A 354 4.61 3.54 -11.84
CA ASP A 354 5.62 4.24 -11.02
C ASP A 354 5.04 5.32 -10.11
N LEU A 355 3.78 5.74 -10.32
CA LEU A 355 3.09 6.69 -9.45
C LEU A 355 1.93 6.05 -8.66
N LEU A 356 1.62 4.77 -8.93
CA LEU A 356 0.57 4.02 -8.24
C LEU A 356 1.09 3.24 -7.02
N PRO A 357 0.23 2.93 -6.03
CA PRO A 357 0.53 2.00 -4.95
C PRO A 357 0.93 0.62 -5.46
N LYS A 358 1.85 -0.06 -4.78
CA LYS A 358 2.41 -1.35 -5.24
C LYS A 358 1.39 -2.48 -5.33
N ASN A 359 0.31 -2.38 -4.56
CA ASN A 359 -0.75 -3.35 -4.62
C ASN A 359 -1.67 -3.13 -5.83
N VAL A 360 -1.43 -2.11 -6.65
CA VAL A 360 -2.15 -1.86 -7.90
C VAL A 360 -1.25 -2.22 -9.08
N SER A 361 -1.73 -3.12 -9.92
CA SER A 361 -1.12 -3.46 -11.20
C SER A 361 -2.02 -3.03 -12.35
N LEU A 362 -1.39 -2.68 -13.47
CA LEU A 362 -2.07 -2.11 -14.61
C LEU A 362 -1.62 -2.83 -15.89
N THR A 363 -2.58 -3.25 -16.71
CA THR A 363 -2.34 -3.74 -18.07
C THR A 363 -3.03 -2.79 -19.04
N LEU A 364 -2.25 -2.09 -19.86
CA LEU A 364 -2.77 -1.08 -20.78
C LEU A 364 -2.79 -1.59 -22.22
N ILE A 365 -3.98 -1.59 -22.83
CA ILE A 365 -4.15 -1.58 -24.28
C ILE A 365 -4.26 -0.12 -24.70
N LYS A 366 -3.46 0.30 -25.67
CA LYS A 366 -3.40 1.70 -26.11
C LYS A 366 -3.47 1.77 -27.63
N GLU A 367 -4.27 2.71 -28.12
CA GLU A 367 -4.45 2.96 -29.55
C GLU A 367 -4.56 4.46 -29.79
N GLU A 368 -4.08 4.94 -30.94
CA GLU A 368 -4.36 6.33 -31.34
C GLU A 368 -5.86 6.53 -31.54
N THR A 369 -6.39 7.67 -31.10
CA THR A 369 -7.82 7.98 -31.20
C THR A 369 -8.34 7.88 -32.64
N ALA A 370 -7.56 8.34 -33.61
CA ALA A 370 -7.91 8.21 -35.03
C ALA A 370 -8.02 6.74 -35.49
N TYR A 371 -7.14 5.87 -35.01
CA TYR A 371 -7.20 4.43 -35.32
C TYR A 371 -8.41 3.79 -34.66
N PHE A 372 -8.64 4.07 -33.38
CA PHE A 372 -9.80 3.56 -32.63
C PHE A 372 -11.12 3.92 -33.33
N ILE A 373 -11.35 5.21 -33.63
CA ILE A 373 -12.57 5.67 -34.32
C ILE A 373 -12.74 4.99 -35.68
N LYS A 374 -11.64 4.83 -36.44
CA LYS A 374 -11.65 4.15 -37.74
C LYS A 374 -12.01 2.67 -37.63
N GLN A 375 -11.56 1.98 -36.59
CA GLN A 375 -11.89 0.56 -36.40
C GLN A 375 -13.30 0.38 -35.82
N LEU A 376 -13.72 1.28 -34.93
CA LEU A 376 -15.07 1.30 -34.38
C LEU A 376 -16.12 1.51 -35.49
N SER A 377 -15.88 2.42 -36.44
CA SER A 377 -16.77 2.61 -37.60
C SER A 377 -16.84 1.41 -38.54
N LYS A 378 -15.84 0.52 -38.49
CA LYS A 378 -15.85 -0.78 -39.18
C LYS A 378 -16.50 -1.90 -38.36
N SER A 379 -17.17 -1.57 -37.25
CA SER A 379 -17.77 -2.54 -36.34
C SER A 379 -16.74 -3.54 -35.78
N HIS A 380 -15.53 -3.07 -35.43
CA HIS A 380 -14.52 -3.94 -34.81
C HIS A 380 -15.06 -4.52 -33.48
N PRO A 381 -15.16 -5.86 -33.32
CA PRO A 381 -15.91 -6.47 -32.21
C PRO A 381 -15.42 -6.07 -30.82
N PHE A 382 -14.09 -6.07 -30.59
CA PHE A 382 -13.50 -5.65 -29.32
C PHE A 382 -13.88 -4.20 -28.94
N PHE A 383 -13.64 -3.23 -29.84
CA PHE A 383 -13.90 -1.81 -29.58
C PHE A 383 -15.38 -1.51 -29.40
N LEU A 384 -16.26 -2.18 -30.16
CA LEU A 384 -17.70 -2.01 -29.97
C LEU A 384 -18.16 -2.60 -28.64
N SER A 385 -17.67 -3.78 -28.27
CA SER A 385 -17.99 -4.42 -26.98
C SER A 385 -17.50 -3.57 -25.81
N LEU A 386 -16.31 -2.99 -25.95
CA LEU A 386 -15.75 -2.05 -24.98
C LEU A 386 -16.67 -0.84 -24.76
N MET A 387 -17.19 -0.23 -25.83
CA MET A 387 -18.09 0.92 -25.73
C MET A 387 -19.48 0.57 -25.19
N LYS A 388 -19.94 -0.68 -25.38
CA LYS A 388 -21.28 -1.12 -24.94
C LYS A 388 -21.32 -1.69 -23.53
N VAL A 389 -20.25 -2.35 -23.10
CA VAL A 389 -20.23 -3.15 -21.85
C VAL A 389 -19.06 -2.76 -20.93
N GLY A 390 -18.02 -2.10 -21.45
CA GLY A 390 -16.90 -1.65 -20.63
C GLY A 390 -17.29 -0.54 -19.66
N ASP A 391 -16.59 -0.47 -18.53
CA ASP A 391 -16.73 0.61 -17.56
C ASP A 391 -15.95 1.84 -18.04
N ILE A 392 -16.66 2.81 -18.61
CA ILE A 392 -16.07 4.03 -19.16
C ILE A 392 -15.64 4.95 -18.02
N TRP A 393 -14.33 5.09 -17.85
CA TRP A 393 -13.73 5.91 -16.81
C TRP A 393 -13.65 7.39 -17.17
N PHE A 394 -13.35 7.64 -18.44
CA PHE A 394 -13.24 8.97 -19.03
C PHE A 394 -13.57 8.89 -20.52
N GLN A 395 -14.32 9.87 -21.04
CA GLN A 395 -14.49 10.07 -22.49
C GLN A 395 -14.60 11.56 -22.78
N ASN A 396 -14.02 12.01 -23.89
CA ASN A 396 -14.16 13.39 -24.35
C ASN A 396 -15.42 13.55 -25.23
N ALA A 397 -15.78 14.81 -25.52
CA ALA A 397 -16.95 15.14 -26.33
C ALA A 397 -16.93 14.50 -27.73
N THR A 398 -15.75 14.28 -28.32
CA THR A 398 -15.64 13.64 -29.65
C THR A 398 -16.11 12.19 -29.62
N ILE A 399 -15.70 11.44 -28.58
CA ILE A 399 -16.10 10.04 -28.40
C ILE A 399 -17.54 9.91 -27.93
N GLU A 400 -17.98 10.80 -27.02
CA GLU A 400 -19.36 10.83 -26.51
C GLU A 400 -20.41 11.06 -27.60
N ASN A 401 -20.10 11.90 -28.60
CA ASN A 401 -21.00 12.21 -29.71
C ASN A 401 -21.00 11.14 -30.83
N LEU A 402 -20.30 10.02 -30.66
CA LEU A 402 -20.35 8.93 -31.64
C LEU A 402 -21.72 8.27 -31.61
N ALA A 403 -22.36 8.14 -32.77
CA ALA A 403 -23.67 7.49 -32.91
C ALA A 403 -23.55 5.95 -32.79
N LEU A 404 -23.24 5.45 -31.59
CA LEU A 404 -23.02 4.02 -31.30
C LEU A 404 -24.22 3.14 -31.69
N ASP A 405 -25.45 3.65 -31.55
CA ASP A 405 -26.68 2.93 -31.90
C ASP A 405 -26.84 2.72 -33.41
N SER A 406 -26.14 3.52 -34.23
CA SER A 406 -26.12 3.36 -35.68
C SER A 406 -25.13 2.30 -36.16
N ILE A 407 -24.24 1.83 -35.27
CA ILE A 407 -23.23 0.81 -35.59
C ILE A 407 -23.84 -0.58 -35.33
N ALA A 408 -24.00 -1.35 -36.40
CA ALA A 408 -24.48 -2.72 -36.31
C ALA A 408 -23.55 -3.55 -35.41
N VAL A 409 -24.14 -4.33 -34.50
CA VAL A 409 -23.36 -5.28 -33.69
C VAL A 409 -22.83 -6.36 -34.62
N PRO A 410 -21.51 -6.56 -34.73
CA PRO A 410 -20.96 -7.64 -35.52
C PRO A 410 -21.40 -8.95 -34.86
N GLN A 411 -22.02 -9.84 -35.65
CA GLN A 411 -22.29 -11.19 -35.19
C GLN A 411 -20.96 -11.89 -34.96
N LEU A 412 -20.78 -12.49 -33.79
CA LEU A 412 -19.57 -13.26 -33.49
C LEU A 412 -19.51 -14.48 -34.44
N ASP A 413 -18.49 -14.50 -35.29
CA ASP A 413 -18.19 -15.65 -36.14
C ASP A 413 -17.43 -16.70 -35.32
N LEU A 414 -18.19 -17.57 -34.65
CA LEU A 414 -17.67 -18.64 -33.80
C LEU A 414 -16.85 -19.66 -34.60
N GLU A 415 -17.19 -19.93 -35.85
CA GLU A 415 -16.43 -20.86 -36.69
C GLU A 415 -15.07 -20.28 -37.03
N TYR A 416 -15.01 -19.00 -37.40
CA TYR A 416 -13.76 -18.30 -37.62
C TYR A 416 -12.92 -18.24 -36.35
N ALA A 417 -13.51 -17.89 -35.20
CA ALA A 417 -12.80 -17.86 -33.92
C ALA A 417 -12.23 -19.23 -33.55
N ARG A 418 -13.03 -20.31 -33.69
CA ARG A 418 -12.58 -21.69 -33.46
C ARG A 418 -11.44 -22.08 -34.40
N LYS A 419 -11.52 -21.70 -35.68
CA LYS A 419 -10.44 -21.93 -36.64
C LYS A 419 -9.15 -21.18 -36.27
N GLN A 420 -9.26 -19.92 -35.83
CA GLN A 420 -8.08 -19.16 -35.39
C GLN A 420 -7.46 -19.77 -34.13
N TRP A 421 -8.27 -20.19 -33.14
CA TRP A 421 -7.79 -20.92 -31.97
C TRP A 421 -7.03 -22.18 -32.39
N HIS A 422 -7.66 -23.04 -33.19
CA HIS A 422 -7.07 -24.30 -33.62
C HIS A 422 -5.73 -24.12 -34.34
N ASN A 423 -5.63 -23.11 -35.22
CA ASN A 423 -4.37 -22.79 -35.89
C ASN A 423 -3.27 -22.37 -34.90
N ARG A 424 -3.59 -21.54 -33.91
CA ARG A 424 -2.63 -21.08 -32.88
C ARG A 424 -2.23 -22.19 -31.94
N TYR A 425 -3.19 -22.98 -31.49
CA TYR A 425 -2.97 -24.16 -30.67
C TYR A 425 -2.06 -25.17 -31.38
N ASN A 426 -2.35 -25.50 -32.64
CA ASN A 426 -1.52 -26.42 -33.42
C ASN A 426 -0.10 -25.88 -33.61
N ASN A 427 0.08 -24.58 -33.86
CA ASN A 427 1.41 -23.98 -33.93
C ASN A 427 2.18 -24.13 -32.61
N ALA A 428 1.53 -23.83 -31.48
CA ALA A 428 2.11 -23.97 -30.15
C ALA A 428 2.47 -25.44 -29.86
N HIS A 429 1.55 -26.36 -30.13
CA HIS A 429 1.70 -27.79 -29.90
C HIS A 429 2.81 -28.39 -30.79
N CYS A 430 2.88 -28.03 -32.07
CA CYS A 430 3.94 -28.48 -32.97
C CYS A 430 5.34 -28.05 -32.49
N ILE A 431 5.49 -26.82 -31.99
CA ILE A 431 6.76 -26.35 -31.41
C ILE A 431 7.05 -27.13 -30.12
N TYR A 432 6.04 -27.36 -29.28
CA TYR A 432 6.19 -28.09 -28.02
C TYR A 432 6.56 -29.57 -28.23
N TYR A 433 6.08 -30.19 -29.32
CA TYR A 433 6.31 -31.60 -29.64
C TYR A 433 7.80 -31.97 -29.71
N ALA A 434 8.67 -31.02 -30.06
CA ALA A 434 10.12 -31.23 -30.03
C ALA A 434 10.63 -31.64 -28.63
N PHE A 435 10.00 -31.16 -27.55
CA PHE A 435 10.35 -31.56 -26.19
C PHE A 435 9.84 -32.96 -25.83
N GLU A 436 8.67 -33.35 -26.35
CA GLU A 436 8.08 -34.68 -26.08
C GLU A 436 8.81 -35.79 -26.81
N ASP A 437 9.29 -35.51 -28.02
CA ASP A 437 10.07 -36.43 -28.85
C ASP A 437 11.56 -36.42 -28.48
N ASN A 438 11.92 -35.81 -27.34
CA ASN A 438 13.28 -35.71 -26.81
C ASN A 438 14.30 -35.13 -27.81
N TRP A 439 13.91 -34.16 -28.63
CA TRP A 439 14.86 -33.50 -29.53
C TRP A 439 15.93 -32.78 -28.72
N THR A 440 17.16 -32.84 -29.21
CA THR A 440 18.30 -32.17 -28.56
C THR A 440 18.30 -30.69 -28.94
N LEU A 441 17.79 -29.85 -28.05
CA LEU A 441 17.88 -28.38 -28.14
C LEU A 441 18.98 -27.88 -27.19
N SER A 442 19.68 -26.80 -27.57
CA SER A 442 20.46 -26.05 -26.58
C SER A 442 19.51 -25.43 -25.55
N VAL A 443 20.01 -25.11 -24.36
CA VAL A 443 19.20 -24.50 -23.29
C VAL A 443 18.56 -23.20 -23.78
N GLU A 444 19.32 -22.37 -24.49
CA GLU A 444 18.88 -21.09 -25.05
C GLU A 444 17.77 -21.28 -26.11
N ALA A 445 17.98 -22.23 -27.02
CA ALA A 445 17.00 -22.55 -28.06
C ALA A 445 15.72 -23.16 -27.46
N GLY A 446 15.86 -23.94 -26.39
CA GLY A 446 14.74 -24.46 -25.61
C GLY A 446 13.92 -23.34 -24.97
N TYR A 447 14.54 -22.39 -24.27
CA TYR A 447 13.83 -21.23 -23.72
C TYR A 447 13.14 -20.38 -24.79
N HIS A 448 13.82 -20.14 -25.91
CA HIS A 448 13.21 -19.40 -27.01
C HIS A 448 12.00 -20.15 -27.57
N SER A 449 12.09 -21.46 -27.75
CA SER A 449 10.98 -22.30 -28.21
C SER A 449 9.80 -22.21 -27.24
N LEU A 450 10.02 -22.35 -25.92
CA LEU A 450 8.98 -22.16 -24.90
C LEU A 450 8.32 -20.77 -25.00
N SER A 451 9.11 -19.73 -25.26
CA SER A 451 8.57 -18.37 -25.44
C SER A 451 7.60 -18.29 -26.62
N GLN A 452 7.91 -18.96 -27.73
CA GLN A 452 7.05 -19.00 -28.91
C GLN A 452 5.79 -19.84 -28.67
N VAL A 453 5.90 -20.95 -27.94
CA VAL A 453 4.73 -21.76 -27.52
C VAL A 453 3.75 -20.91 -26.71
N LEU A 454 4.24 -20.19 -25.70
CA LEU A 454 3.41 -19.32 -24.87
C LEU A 454 2.83 -18.15 -25.69
N GLU A 455 3.63 -17.52 -26.55
CA GLU A 455 3.16 -16.42 -27.40
C GLU A 455 2.00 -16.86 -28.31
N GLN A 456 2.13 -17.99 -29.00
CA GLN A 456 1.06 -18.53 -29.86
C GLN A 456 -0.20 -18.85 -29.06
N THR A 457 -0.05 -19.51 -27.91
CA THR A 457 -1.17 -19.90 -27.04
C THR A 457 -1.90 -18.67 -26.54
N CYS A 458 -1.18 -17.69 -25.97
CA CYS A 458 -1.78 -16.47 -25.46
C CYS A 458 -2.48 -15.65 -26.55
N LEU A 459 -1.86 -15.51 -27.73
CA LEU A 459 -2.49 -14.82 -28.86
C LEU A 459 -3.78 -15.53 -29.31
N GLY A 460 -3.81 -16.87 -29.28
CA GLY A 460 -5.01 -17.65 -29.55
C GLY A 460 -6.13 -17.36 -28.56
N VAL A 461 -5.84 -17.43 -27.26
CA VAL A 461 -6.82 -17.17 -26.19
C VAL A 461 -7.38 -15.74 -26.29
N ILE A 462 -6.50 -14.75 -26.40
CA ILE A 462 -6.88 -13.33 -26.49
C ILE A 462 -7.74 -13.07 -27.73
N ASN A 463 -7.35 -13.62 -28.88
CA ASN A 463 -8.11 -13.43 -30.12
C ASN A 463 -9.49 -14.09 -30.05
N THR A 464 -9.58 -15.26 -29.40
CA THR A 464 -10.83 -16.02 -29.29
C THR A 464 -11.85 -15.28 -28.43
N ILE A 465 -11.44 -14.84 -27.23
CA ILE A 465 -12.38 -14.29 -26.25
C ILE A 465 -12.55 -12.78 -26.39
N LEU A 466 -11.45 -12.02 -26.55
CA LEU A 466 -11.54 -10.57 -26.67
C LEU A 466 -11.79 -10.10 -28.11
N GLN A 467 -11.63 -10.98 -29.12
CA GLN A 467 -11.64 -10.60 -30.54
C GLN A 467 -10.67 -9.45 -30.84
N TYR A 468 -9.57 -9.42 -30.08
CA TYR A 468 -8.52 -8.42 -30.18
C TYR A 468 -7.23 -9.07 -30.67
N LYS A 469 -6.48 -8.35 -31.49
CA LYS A 469 -5.14 -8.76 -31.91
C LYS A 469 -4.14 -7.74 -31.36
N PRO A 470 -3.39 -8.09 -30.30
CA PRO A 470 -2.46 -7.14 -29.73
C PRO A 470 -1.32 -6.78 -30.68
N GLN A 471 -0.91 -5.51 -30.66
CA GLN A 471 0.22 -5.01 -31.45
C GLN A 471 1.57 -5.43 -30.84
N THR A 472 1.65 -5.42 -29.50
CA THR A 472 2.79 -5.91 -28.73
C THR A 472 2.61 -7.38 -28.35
N VAL A 473 3.64 -8.18 -28.61
CA VAL A 473 3.68 -9.64 -28.32
C VAL A 473 4.57 -10.00 -27.14
N GLY A 474 4.94 -9.02 -26.30
CA GLY A 474 5.75 -9.27 -25.12
C GLY A 474 5.01 -10.18 -24.13
N LEU A 475 5.66 -11.27 -23.71
CA LEU A 475 5.04 -12.27 -22.84
C LEU A 475 4.42 -11.72 -21.54
N PRO A 476 5.02 -10.77 -20.80
CA PRO A 476 4.39 -10.23 -19.60
C PRO A 476 3.00 -9.64 -19.86
N PHE A 477 2.87 -8.91 -20.97
CA PHE A 477 1.61 -8.29 -21.36
C PHE A 477 0.58 -9.34 -21.83
N LEU A 478 1.00 -10.32 -22.64
CA LEU A 478 0.12 -11.39 -23.11
C LEU A 478 -0.36 -12.29 -21.95
N MET A 479 0.54 -12.65 -21.03
CA MET A 479 0.20 -13.44 -19.84
C MET A 479 -0.77 -12.70 -18.93
N ASN A 480 -0.58 -11.40 -18.72
CA ASN A 480 -1.53 -10.60 -17.94
C ASN A 480 -2.93 -10.61 -18.59
N LEU A 481 -3.04 -10.40 -19.91
CA LEU A 481 -4.33 -10.51 -20.59
C LEU A 481 -4.93 -11.92 -20.47
N CYS A 482 -4.11 -12.97 -20.54
CA CYS A 482 -4.58 -14.33 -20.32
C CYS A 482 -5.02 -14.58 -18.88
N ARG A 483 -4.44 -13.91 -17.87
CA ARG A 483 -4.93 -14.00 -16.48
C ARG A 483 -6.39 -13.59 -16.35
N LEU A 484 -6.83 -12.57 -17.11
CA LEU A 484 -8.23 -12.12 -17.14
C LEU A 484 -9.16 -13.16 -17.78
N ILE A 485 -8.67 -13.93 -18.76
CA ILE A 485 -9.49 -14.80 -19.61
C ILE A 485 -9.48 -16.26 -19.10
N VAL A 486 -8.31 -16.76 -18.73
CA VAL A 486 -8.02 -18.14 -18.30
C VAL A 486 -7.21 -18.15 -17.00
N PRO A 487 -7.79 -17.67 -15.87
CA PRO A 487 -7.07 -17.52 -14.60
C PRO A 487 -6.46 -18.84 -14.09
N GLU A 488 -7.16 -19.97 -14.27
CA GLU A 488 -6.68 -21.29 -13.87
C GLU A 488 -5.48 -21.79 -14.70
N ALA A 489 -5.46 -21.48 -15.99
CA ALA A 489 -4.28 -21.77 -16.82
C ALA A 489 -3.12 -20.88 -16.38
N HIS A 490 -3.35 -19.57 -16.24
CA HIS A 490 -2.35 -18.62 -15.77
C HIS A 490 -1.73 -18.99 -14.41
N ALA A 491 -2.54 -19.46 -13.46
CA ALA A 491 -2.12 -19.87 -12.12
C ALA A 491 -1.06 -20.99 -12.13
N THR A 492 -0.96 -21.76 -13.23
CA THR A 492 0.09 -22.80 -13.43
C THR A 492 1.49 -22.26 -13.19
N PHE A 493 1.78 -21.04 -13.64
CA PHE A 493 3.11 -20.44 -13.47
C PHE A 493 3.34 -19.85 -12.08
N CYS A 494 2.29 -19.69 -11.27
CA CYS A 494 2.34 -19.09 -9.92
C CYS A 494 3.11 -17.76 -9.90
N LEU A 495 2.79 -16.85 -10.83
CA LEU A 495 3.53 -15.59 -11.02
C LEU A 495 3.38 -14.57 -9.89
N ASP A 496 2.70 -14.92 -8.80
CA ASP A 496 2.66 -14.15 -7.56
C ASP A 496 3.81 -14.54 -6.60
N ASN A 497 4.50 -15.67 -6.85
CA ASN A 497 5.66 -16.11 -6.09
C ASN A 497 6.96 -15.57 -6.70
N THR A 498 7.82 -14.96 -5.86
CA THR A 498 9.07 -14.33 -6.31
C THR A 498 10.04 -15.28 -7.02
N ASP A 499 10.13 -16.54 -6.60
CA ASP A 499 11.03 -17.51 -7.23
C ASP A 499 10.47 -17.99 -8.57
N HIS A 500 9.15 -18.19 -8.67
CA HIS A 500 8.50 -18.49 -9.93
C HIS A 500 8.62 -17.34 -10.94
N ILE A 501 8.51 -16.09 -10.49
CA ILE A 501 8.79 -14.91 -11.32
C ILE A 501 10.23 -14.95 -11.85
N LYS A 502 11.22 -15.31 -11.03
CA LYS A 502 12.63 -15.42 -11.47
C LYS A 502 12.78 -16.49 -12.56
N LEU A 503 12.15 -17.66 -12.40
CA LEU A 503 12.17 -18.71 -13.40
C LEU A 503 11.54 -18.23 -14.72
N PHE A 504 10.35 -17.62 -14.64
CA PHE A 504 9.64 -17.13 -15.84
C PHE A 504 10.42 -16.04 -16.59
N LYS A 505 11.24 -15.23 -15.89
CA LYS A 505 12.12 -14.24 -16.52
C LYS A 505 13.12 -14.85 -17.50
N GLU A 506 13.52 -16.11 -17.35
CA GLU A 506 14.41 -16.75 -18.32
C GLU A 506 13.75 -16.93 -19.69
N ILE A 507 12.45 -17.25 -19.73
CA ILE A 507 11.67 -17.29 -20.98
C ILE A 507 11.55 -15.89 -21.59
N ILE A 508 11.27 -14.87 -20.77
CA ILE A 508 11.14 -13.48 -21.24
C ILE A 508 12.47 -12.99 -21.86
N LYS A 509 13.60 -13.24 -21.18
CA LYS A 509 14.93 -12.91 -21.72
C LYS A 509 15.18 -13.62 -23.04
N ALA A 510 14.86 -14.91 -23.15
CA ALA A 510 15.03 -15.65 -24.40
C ALA A 510 14.18 -15.09 -25.56
N GLN A 511 12.97 -14.59 -25.29
CA GLN A 511 12.14 -13.92 -26.31
C GLN A 511 12.83 -12.68 -26.88
N GLN A 512 13.53 -11.93 -26.01
CA GLN A 512 14.15 -10.64 -26.35
C GLN A 512 15.57 -10.75 -26.88
N GLU A 513 16.35 -11.72 -26.39
CA GLU A 513 17.79 -11.77 -26.60
C GLU A 513 18.24 -12.85 -27.57
N PHE A 514 17.59 -14.02 -27.60
CA PHE A 514 18.09 -15.20 -28.33
C PHE A 514 18.44 -14.91 -29.79
N ARG A 515 17.61 -14.10 -30.47
CA ARG A 515 17.77 -13.79 -31.89
C ARG A 515 18.81 -12.70 -32.18
N TYR A 516 19.17 -11.90 -31.19
CA TYR A 516 19.93 -10.65 -31.40
C TYR A 516 21.24 -10.60 -30.59
N ASN A 517 21.32 -11.31 -29.47
CA ASN A 517 22.47 -11.38 -28.59
C ASN A 517 23.18 -12.73 -28.77
N ALA A 518 24.27 -12.74 -29.53
CA ALA A 518 25.08 -13.93 -29.77
C ALA A 518 25.71 -14.54 -28.49
N ASN A 519 25.74 -13.77 -27.39
CA ASN A 519 26.31 -14.19 -26.11
C ASN A 519 25.26 -14.54 -25.05
N TYR A 520 23.97 -14.58 -25.42
CA TYR A 520 22.90 -14.98 -24.52
C TYR A 520 23.14 -16.40 -23.99
N LYS A 521 22.96 -16.60 -22.68
CA LYS A 521 23.08 -17.89 -22.00
C LYS A 521 21.86 -18.13 -21.12
N GLY A 522 21.22 -19.28 -21.30
CA GLY A 522 20.07 -19.68 -20.49
C GLY A 522 20.51 -20.45 -19.25
N ASP A 523 19.73 -20.37 -18.17
CA ASP A 523 19.94 -21.19 -16.98
C ASP A 523 19.48 -22.65 -17.22
N PRO A 524 20.38 -23.65 -17.19
CA PRO A 524 20.00 -25.05 -17.41
C PRO A 524 19.13 -25.63 -16.28
N SER A 525 19.14 -25.04 -15.09
CA SER A 525 18.49 -25.63 -13.91
C SER A 525 16.96 -25.52 -13.92
N ALA A 526 16.42 -24.54 -14.64
CA ALA A 526 15.00 -24.21 -14.64
C ALA A 526 14.22 -24.73 -15.85
N ILE A 527 14.91 -25.17 -16.91
CA ILE A 527 14.30 -25.40 -18.22
C ILE A 527 13.31 -26.57 -18.21
N ILE A 528 13.64 -27.68 -17.56
CA ILE A 528 12.77 -28.86 -17.46
C ILE A 528 11.47 -28.48 -16.75
N ARG A 529 11.58 -27.75 -15.63
CA ARG A 529 10.40 -27.29 -14.90
C ARG A 529 9.53 -26.37 -15.75
N LEU A 530 10.13 -25.46 -16.50
CA LEU A 530 9.40 -24.53 -17.36
C LEU A 530 8.78 -25.21 -18.57
N GLN A 531 9.35 -26.32 -19.07
CA GLN A 531 8.69 -27.19 -20.07
C GLN A 531 7.39 -27.78 -19.51
N GLU A 532 7.44 -28.41 -18.33
CA GLU A 532 6.25 -28.98 -17.67
C GLU A 532 5.15 -27.93 -17.45
N LEU A 533 5.52 -26.75 -16.95
CA LEU A 533 4.57 -25.67 -16.70
C LEU A 533 3.96 -25.14 -18.01
N THR A 534 4.76 -25.06 -19.08
CA THR A 534 4.29 -24.64 -20.40
C THR A 534 3.32 -25.66 -20.99
N LYS A 535 3.58 -26.97 -20.86
CA LYS A 535 2.65 -28.02 -21.28
C LYS A 535 1.30 -27.89 -20.58
N LEU A 536 1.32 -27.81 -19.25
CA LEU A 536 0.11 -27.72 -18.45
C LEU A 536 -0.68 -26.44 -18.78
N PHE A 537 0.01 -25.32 -19.05
CA PHE A 537 -0.63 -24.09 -19.51
C PHE A 537 -1.36 -24.27 -20.85
N ILE A 538 -0.72 -24.88 -21.85
CA ILE A 538 -1.33 -25.13 -23.18
C ILE A 538 -2.55 -26.04 -23.05
N GLU A 539 -2.44 -27.14 -22.31
CA GLU A 539 -3.52 -28.11 -22.12
C GLU A 539 -4.73 -27.48 -21.42
N ARG A 540 -4.50 -26.69 -20.38
CA ARG A 540 -5.56 -25.94 -19.68
C ARG A 540 -6.21 -24.90 -20.58
N CYS A 541 -5.42 -24.10 -21.29
CA CYS A 541 -5.95 -23.13 -22.25
C CYS A 541 -6.83 -23.81 -23.31
N ASN A 542 -6.39 -24.95 -23.86
CA ASN A 542 -7.17 -25.68 -24.85
C ASN A 542 -8.50 -26.19 -24.30
N LYS A 543 -8.48 -26.76 -23.10
CA LYS A 543 -9.70 -27.20 -22.43
C LYS A 543 -10.69 -26.03 -22.27
N GLU A 544 -10.23 -24.90 -21.74
CA GLU A 544 -11.09 -23.72 -21.55
C GLU A 544 -11.66 -23.17 -22.86
N MET A 545 -10.88 -23.17 -23.95
CA MET A 545 -11.35 -22.71 -25.25
C MET A 545 -12.36 -23.67 -25.89
N GLU A 546 -12.15 -24.98 -25.81
CA GLU A 546 -13.12 -25.96 -26.31
C GLU A 546 -14.43 -25.90 -25.51
N ASP A 547 -14.34 -25.82 -24.17
CA ASP A 547 -15.51 -25.64 -23.29
C ASP A 547 -16.28 -24.34 -23.63
N TYR A 548 -15.58 -23.25 -23.96
CA TYR A 548 -16.18 -22.00 -24.42
C TYR A 548 -16.96 -22.19 -25.73
N PHE A 549 -16.38 -22.87 -26.71
CA PHE A 549 -17.06 -23.09 -27.99
C PHE A 549 -18.24 -24.06 -27.88
N GLU A 550 -18.18 -25.07 -27.00
CA GLU A 550 -19.31 -25.98 -26.77
C GLU A 550 -20.50 -25.26 -26.11
N LYS A 551 -20.25 -24.46 -25.07
CA LYS A 551 -21.31 -23.70 -24.38
C LYS A 551 -22.00 -22.69 -25.28
N THR A 552 -21.26 -22.06 -26.20
CA THR A 552 -21.80 -21.01 -27.07
C THR A 552 -22.59 -21.56 -28.26
N VAL A 553 -22.52 -22.86 -28.55
CA VAL A 553 -23.32 -23.53 -29.60
C VAL A 553 -24.73 -23.93 -29.10
N ILE A 554 -24.93 -23.98 -27.78
CA ILE A 554 -26.18 -24.43 -27.14
C ILE A 554 -27.13 -23.25 -26.81
N CYS A 555 -26.64 -22.01 -26.89
CA CYS A 555 -27.42 -20.77 -26.74
C CYS A 555 -27.70 -20.15 -28.12
#